data_AF-A0A944SBF4-F1
#
_entry.id   AF-A0A944SBF4-F1
#
_cell.length_a   1.000
_cell.length_b   1.000
_cell.length_c   1.000
_cell.angle_alpha   90.00
_cell.angle_beta   90.00
_cell.angle_gamma   90.00
#
_symmetry.space_group_name_H-M   'P 1'
#
loop_
_entity.id
_entity.type
_entity.pdbx_description
1 polymer ?
#
loop_
_entity_poly.entity_id
_entity_poly.type
_entity_poly.pdbx_seq_one_letter_code
_entity_poly.pdbx_strand_id
1 'polypeptide(L)'
;MGLILLILMIGVPIIEIAVFIEVGGWLGLVPTLAVVVLTAVIGTGLLRHQGFSTLARAQQHLAVGRFPMAEVFDGLCLLLAGALLLTPGFVTDAFGFLLFVPAFRAGFRGLVGRYLESSGRVNVQAGGFGPGNTPDRDPSVIEGEFEEVGDGTDSPPSEKNESPWQRDDR
;
A
#
# COMPACT_ATOMS: atom_id res chain seq x y z
N MET A 1 -0.05 -23.42 5.38
CA MET A 1 0.82 -22.26 5.06
C MET A 1 2.30 -22.61 5.16
N GLY A 2 2.81 -23.16 6.27
CA GLY A 2 4.24 -23.52 6.41
C GLY A 2 4.76 -24.57 5.40
N LEU A 3 3.93 -25.57 5.05
CA LEU A 3 4.29 -26.58 4.04
C LEU A 3 4.55 -25.98 2.65
N ILE A 4 3.77 -24.97 2.26
CA ILE A 4 3.92 -24.30 0.96
C ILE A 4 5.26 -23.56 0.89
N LEU A 5 5.63 -22.84 1.95
CA LEU A 5 6.92 -22.19 2.06
C LEU A 5 8.08 -23.19 1.99
N LEU A 6 7.95 -24.33 2.68
CA LEU A 6 8.96 -25.39 2.67
C LEU A 6 9.12 -25.99 1.27
N ILE A 7 8.02 -26.28 0.58
CA ILE A 7 8.03 -26.79 -0.80
C ILE A 7 8.68 -25.78 -1.74
N LEU A 8 8.35 -24.49 -1.62
CA LEU A 8 8.95 -23.45 -2.47
C LEU A 8 10.46 -23.31 -2.20
N MET A 9 10.86 -23.28 -0.92
CA MET A 9 12.25 -23.11 -0.50
C MET A 9 13.13 -24.26 -0.96
N ILE A 10 12.62 -25.50 -1.00
CA ILE A 10 13.37 -26.67 -1.47
C ILE A 10 13.24 -26.82 -2.99
N GLY A 11 12.04 -26.60 -3.53
CA GLY A 11 11.74 -26.79 -4.95
C GLY A 11 12.46 -25.81 -5.86
N VAL A 12 12.56 -24.53 -5.47
CA VAL A 12 13.24 -23.50 -6.27
C VAL A 12 14.72 -23.85 -6.50
N PRO A 13 15.55 -24.14 -5.47
CA PRO A 13 16.93 -24.57 -5.67
C PRO A 13 17.07 -25.85 -6.49
N ILE A 14 16.16 -26.82 -6.36
CA ILE A 14 16.21 -28.05 -7.17
C ILE A 14 16.00 -27.73 -8.64
N ILE A 15 14.99 -26.91 -8.96
CA ILE A 15 14.71 -26.46 -10.32
C ILE A 15 15.91 -25.67 -10.86
N GLU A 16 16.50 -24.78 -10.06
CA GLU A 16 17.70 -24.04 -10.45
C GLU A 16 18.86 -24.96 -10.82
N ILE A 17 19.18 -25.93 -9.96
CA ILE A 17 20.26 -26.89 -10.22
C ILE A 17 19.98 -27.66 -11.52
N ALA A 18 18.74 -28.08 -11.77
CA ALA A 18 18.37 -28.76 -13.00
C ALA A 18 18.62 -27.89 -14.25
N VAL A 19 18.20 -26.62 -14.22
CA VAL A 19 18.41 -25.67 -15.32
C VAL A 19 19.90 -25.35 -15.51
N PHE A 20 20.67 -25.21 -14.42
CA PHE A 20 22.11 -25.02 -14.48
C PHE A 20 22.83 -26.19 -15.15
N ILE A 21 22.41 -27.42 -14.88
CA ILE A 21 22.98 -28.62 -15.51
C ILE A 21 22.64 -28.65 -16.99
N GLU A 22 21.40 -28.35 -17.37
CA GLU A 22 20.95 -28.35 -18.77
C GLU A 22 21.67 -27.27 -19.60
N VAL A 23 21.63 -26.03 -19.13
CA VAL A 23 22.31 -24.89 -19.78
C VAL A 23 23.82 -25.07 -19.77
N GLY A 24 24.38 -25.54 -18.65
CA GLY A 24 25.80 -25.85 -18.51
C GLY A 24 26.25 -26.98 -19.44
N GLY A 25 25.38 -27.93 -19.76
CA GLY A 25 25.66 -28.96 -20.76
C GLY A 25 25.74 -28.43 -22.19
N TRP A 26 24.99 -27.37 -22.52
CA TRP A 26 24.98 -26.77 -23.86
C TRP A 26 26.07 -25.71 -24.05
N LEU A 27 26.29 -24.85 -23.04
CA LEU A 27 27.23 -23.73 -23.11
C LEU A 27 28.60 -24.07 -22.52
N GLY A 28 28.66 -24.98 -21.54
CA GLY A 28 29.83 -25.21 -20.70
C GLY A 28 29.81 -24.37 -19.42
N LEU A 29 30.59 -24.78 -18.41
CA LEU A 29 30.56 -24.18 -17.07
C LEU A 29 30.95 -22.69 -17.05
N VAL A 30 32.09 -22.33 -17.65
CA VAL A 30 32.63 -20.96 -17.62
C VAL A 30 31.65 -19.93 -18.23
N PRO A 31 31.14 -20.11 -19.46
CA PRO A 31 30.17 -19.16 -20.02
C PRO A 31 28.84 -19.15 -19.25
N THR A 32 28.42 -20.27 -18.67
CA THR A 32 27.21 -20.33 -17.82
C THR A 32 27.36 -19.45 -16.58
N LEU A 33 28.49 -19.55 -15.88
CA LEU A 33 28.80 -18.68 -14.74
C LEU A 33 28.96 -17.21 -15.16
N ALA A 34 29.55 -16.95 -16.32
CA ALA A 34 29.68 -15.59 -16.84
C ALA A 34 28.30 -14.95 -17.11
N VAL A 35 27.35 -15.71 -17.65
CA VAL A 35 25.97 -15.24 -17.84
C VAL A 35 25.32 -14.90 -16.51
N VAL A 36 25.47 -15.75 -15.48
CA VAL A 36 24.90 -15.49 -14.15
C VAL A 36 25.50 -14.25 -13.48
N VAL A 37 26.80 -14.04 -13.62
CA VAL A 37 27.43 -12.81 -13.13
C VAL A 37 26.91 -11.60 -13.92
N LEU A 38 26.76 -11.73 -15.24
CA LEU A 38 26.25 -10.68 -16.10
C LEU A 38 24.80 -10.31 -15.74
N THR A 39 23.92 -11.30 -15.52
CA THR A 39 22.54 -11.05 -15.09
C THR A 39 22.50 -10.38 -13.72
N ALA A 40 23.32 -10.81 -12.75
CA ALA A 40 23.41 -10.17 -11.45
C ALA A 40 23.85 -8.69 -11.55
N VAL A 41 24.83 -8.37 -12.41
CA VAL A 41 25.28 -6.99 -12.66
C VAL A 41 24.19 -6.15 -13.30
N ILE A 42 23.55 -6.66 -14.36
CA ILE A 42 22.45 -5.97 -15.06
C ILE A 42 21.30 -5.72 -14.09
N GLY A 43 20.88 -6.75 -13.36
CA GLY A 43 19.80 -6.69 -12.40
C GLY A 43 20.06 -5.71 -11.25
N THR A 44 21.27 -5.72 -10.69
CA THR A 44 21.68 -4.73 -9.68
C THR A 44 21.70 -3.31 -10.25
N GLY A 45 22.15 -3.14 -11.50
CA GLY A 45 22.10 -1.85 -12.20
C GLY A 45 20.67 -1.32 -12.36
N LEU A 46 19.75 -2.19 -12.80
CA LEU A 46 18.33 -1.86 -12.92
C LEU A 46 17.69 -1.55 -11.56
N LEU A 47 18.05 -2.30 -10.51
CA LEU A 47 17.62 -2.04 -9.14
C LEU A 47 18.03 -0.66 -8.67
N ARG A 48 19.29 -0.28 -8.89
CA ARG A 48 19.78 1.05 -8.51
C ARG A 48 19.03 2.16 -9.25
N HIS A 49 18.86 2.00 -10.56
CA HIS A 49 18.20 3.02 -11.39
C HIS A 49 16.70 3.17 -11.06
N GLN A 50 15.95 2.07 -11.07
CA GLN A 50 14.50 2.09 -10.78
C GLN A 50 14.22 2.35 -9.31
N GLY A 51 15.02 1.80 -8.40
CA GLY A 51 14.88 1.99 -6.95
C GLY A 51 15.02 3.46 -6.54
N PHE A 52 16.03 4.17 -7.06
CA PHE A 52 16.19 5.59 -6.78
C PHE A 52 15.03 6.43 -7.31
N SER A 53 14.57 6.16 -8.55
CA SER A 53 13.42 6.86 -9.13
C SER A 53 12.15 6.65 -8.29
N THR A 54 11.89 5.43 -7.84
CA THR A 54 10.71 5.12 -7.00
C THR A 54 10.79 5.81 -5.65
N LEU A 55 11.97 5.80 -5.02
CA LEU A 55 12.19 6.49 -3.74
C LEU A 55 12.04 8.00 -3.87
N ALA A 56 12.56 8.60 -4.94
CA ALA A 56 12.43 10.03 -5.21
C ALA A 56 10.95 10.44 -5.38
N ARG A 57 10.16 9.64 -6.12
CA ARG A 57 8.71 9.87 -6.27
C ARG A 57 7.95 9.72 -4.96
N ALA A 58 8.30 8.71 -4.16
CA ALA A 58 7.71 8.52 -2.84
C ALA A 58 7.98 9.73 -1.93
N GLN A 59 9.22 10.25 -1.92
CA GLN A 59 9.58 11.46 -1.17
C GLN A 59 8.82 12.69 -1.66
N GLN A 60 8.65 12.86 -2.98
CA GLN A 60 7.87 13.97 -3.55
C GLN A 60 6.39 13.92 -3.12
N HIS A 61 5.76 12.73 -3.16
CA HIS A 61 4.38 12.56 -2.73
C HIS A 61 4.22 12.86 -1.22
N LEU A 62 5.15 12.37 -0.39
CA LEU A 62 5.16 12.66 1.04
C LEU A 62 5.36 14.15 1.35
N ALA A 63 6.21 14.85 0.57
CA ALA A 63 6.44 16.28 0.73
C ALA A 63 5.18 17.14 0.48
N VAL A 64 4.25 16.63 -0.34
CA VAL A 64 2.96 17.29 -0.64
C VAL A 64 1.84 16.75 0.27
N GLY A 65 2.17 16.00 1.34
CA GLY A 65 1.21 15.44 2.28
C GLY A 65 0.35 14.29 1.71
N ARG A 66 0.72 13.71 0.56
CA ARG A 66 0.02 12.58 -0.06
C ARG A 66 0.71 11.27 0.29
N PHE A 67 -0.07 10.27 0.72
CA PHE A 67 0.47 8.96 1.06
C PHE A 67 0.78 8.14 -0.21
N PRO A 68 2.04 7.73 -0.47
CA PRO A 68 2.46 7.13 -1.74
C PRO A 68 2.24 5.61 -1.80
N MET A 69 0.98 5.16 -1.74
CA MET A 69 0.67 3.71 -1.74
C MET A 69 1.27 2.96 -2.94
N ALA A 70 1.19 3.56 -4.13
CA ALA A 70 1.67 2.94 -5.36
C ALA A 70 3.20 2.77 -5.35
N GLU A 71 3.92 3.80 -4.91
CA GLU A 71 5.38 3.79 -4.86
C GLU A 71 5.90 2.86 -3.77
N VAL A 72 5.19 2.71 -2.65
CA VAL A 72 5.54 1.75 -1.60
C VAL A 72 5.44 0.31 -2.13
N PHE A 73 4.35 -0.02 -2.82
CA PHE A 73 4.20 -1.35 -3.44
C PHE A 73 5.28 -1.60 -4.50
N ASP A 74 5.54 -0.61 -5.37
CA ASP A 74 6.61 -0.72 -6.36
C ASP A 74 7.99 -0.88 -5.71
N GLY A 75 8.25 -0.15 -4.62
CA GLY A 75 9.46 -0.28 -3.81
C GLY A 75 9.60 -1.70 -3.24
N LEU A 76 8.54 -2.28 -2.69
CA LEU A 76 8.54 -3.65 -2.19
C LEU A 76 8.79 -4.67 -3.31
N CYS A 77 8.12 -4.52 -4.47
CA CYS A 77 8.37 -5.36 -5.63
C CYS A 77 9.82 -5.27 -6.11
N LEU A 78 10.40 -4.05 -6.14
CA LEU A 78 11.80 -3.84 -6.50
C LEU A 78 12.76 -4.48 -5.49
N LEU A 79 12.47 -4.40 -4.19
CA LEU A 79 13.25 -5.08 -3.15
C LEU A 79 13.19 -6.59 -3.29
N LEU A 80 12.01 -7.16 -3.53
CA LEU A 80 11.84 -8.59 -3.79
C LEU A 80 12.59 -9.00 -5.07
N ALA A 81 12.46 -8.23 -6.15
CA ALA A 81 13.20 -8.47 -7.39
C ALA A 81 14.72 -8.48 -7.16
N GLY A 82 15.23 -7.52 -6.38
CA GLY A 82 16.64 -7.45 -5.99
C GLY A 82 17.08 -8.63 -5.12
N ALA A 83 16.26 -9.04 -4.17
CA ALA A 83 16.54 -10.21 -3.32
C ALA A 83 16.57 -11.51 -4.14
N LEU A 84 15.66 -11.66 -5.11
CA LEU A 84 15.63 -12.79 -6.04
C LEU A 84 16.90 -12.83 -6.91
N LEU A 85 17.35 -11.69 -7.44
CA LEU A 85 18.59 -11.60 -8.23
C LEU A 85 19.86 -11.80 -7.40
N LEU A 86 19.79 -11.60 -6.08
CA LEU A 86 20.93 -11.79 -5.18
C LEU A 86 21.24 -13.27 -4.97
N THR A 87 20.24 -14.14 -5.08
CA THR A 87 20.39 -15.59 -5.20
C THR A 87 20.57 -15.93 -6.69
N PRO A 88 21.80 -15.90 -7.24
CA PRO A 88 21.99 -15.85 -8.68
C PRO A 88 21.60 -17.20 -9.29
N GLY A 89 20.59 -17.21 -10.17
CA GLY A 89 20.06 -18.42 -10.79
C GLY A 89 19.19 -18.10 -12.00
N PHE A 90 19.08 -19.00 -12.97
CA PHE A 90 18.39 -18.70 -14.23
C PHE A 90 16.90 -18.44 -14.04
N VAL A 91 16.22 -19.23 -13.20
CA VAL A 91 14.78 -19.12 -12.99
C VAL A 91 14.47 -17.91 -12.11
N THR A 92 15.24 -17.76 -11.04
CA THR A 92 15.10 -16.69 -10.05
C THR A 92 15.46 -15.35 -10.65
N ASP A 93 16.47 -15.28 -11.53
CA ASP A 93 16.80 -14.10 -12.32
C ASP A 93 15.66 -13.76 -13.28
N ALA A 94 15.06 -14.73 -13.96
CA ALA A 94 13.93 -14.49 -14.85
C ALA A 94 12.74 -13.88 -14.10
N PHE A 95 12.38 -14.42 -12.92
CA PHE A 95 11.36 -13.83 -12.07
C PHE A 95 11.77 -12.45 -11.54
N GLY A 96 13.01 -12.28 -11.11
CA GLY A 96 13.56 -10.98 -10.67
C GLY A 96 13.42 -9.92 -11.77
N PHE A 97 13.86 -10.22 -12.99
CA PHE A 97 13.71 -9.34 -14.15
C PHE A 97 12.25 -9.08 -14.53
N LEU A 98 11.37 -10.08 -14.40
CA LEU A 98 9.94 -9.89 -14.65
C LEU A 98 9.35 -8.84 -13.70
N LEU A 99 9.76 -8.82 -12.42
CA LEU A 99 9.34 -7.80 -11.45
C LEU A 99 9.94 -6.40 -11.73
N PHE A 100 11.02 -6.30 -12.51
CA PHE A 100 11.52 -5.00 -12.98
C PHE A 100 10.62 -4.37 -14.05
N VAL A 101 9.77 -5.15 -14.72
CA VAL A 101 8.90 -4.64 -15.79
C VAL A 101 7.73 -3.86 -15.17
N PRO A 102 7.60 -2.54 -15.44
CA PRO A 102 6.55 -1.72 -14.83
C PRO A 102 5.13 -2.21 -15.15
N ALA A 103 4.92 -2.72 -16.37
CA ALA A 103 3.64 -3.30 -16.77
C ALA A 103 3.27 -4.54 -15.94
N PHE A 104 4.26 -5.37 -15.60
CA PHE A 104 4.05 -6.52 -14.75
C PHE A 104 3.72 -6.10 -13.31
N ARG A 105 4.42 -5.09 -12.76
CA ARG A 105 4.12 -4.54 -11.44
C ARG A 105 2.71 -3.95 -11.35
N ALA A 106 2.28 -3.20 -12.37
CA ALA A 106 0.94 -2.63 -12.42
C ALA A 106 -0.15 -3.71 -12.47
N GLY A 107 0.04 -4.74 -13.31
CA GLY A 107 -0.87 -5.89 -13.38
C GLY A 107 -0.91 -6.70 -12.09
N PHE A 108 0.26 -6.98 -11.50
CA PHE A 108 0.38 -7.71 -10.23
C PHE A 108 -0.29 -6.95 -9.08
N ARG A 109 -0.12 -5.63 -9.01
CA ARG A 109 -0.82 -4.78 -8.03
C ARG A 109 -2.34 -4.88 -8.18
N GLY A 110 -2.86 -4.84 -9.41
CA GLY A 110 -4.29 -4.98 -9.68
C GLY A 110 -4.83 -6.36 -9.30
N LEU A 111 -4.07 -7.42 -9.56
CA LEU A 111 -4.43 -8.79 -9.17
C LEU A 111 -4.47 -8.95 -7.65
N VAL A 112 -3.43 -8.47 -6.97
CA VAL A 112 -3.33 -8.51 -5.50
C VAL A 112 -4.46 -7.68 -4.89
N GLY A 113 -4.72 -6.47 -5.39
CA GLY A 113 -5.83 -5.62 -4.93
C GLY A 113 -7.18 -6.33 -5.00
N ARG A 114 -7.52 -6.94 -6.14
CA ARG A 114 -8.75 -7.71 -6.32
C ARG A 114 -8.85 -8.92 -5.39
N TYR A 115 -7.74 -9.63 -5.18
CA TYR A 115 -7.70 -10.78 -4.28
C TYR A 115 -7.93 -10.35 -2.82
N LEU A 116 -7.34 -9.24 -2.39
CA LEU A 116 -7.53 -8.68 -1.05
C LEU A 116 -8.95 -8.17 -0.83
N GLU A 117 -9.53 -7.48 -1.80
CA GLU A 117 -10.93 -7.00 -1.78
C GLU A 117 -11.91 -8.18 -1.65
N SER A 118 -11.71 -9.26 -2.44
CA SER A 118 -12.56 -10.46 -2.38
C SER A 118 -12.46 -11.23 -1.05
N SER A 119 -11.40 -11.02 -0.28
CA SER A 119 -11.15 -11.72 0.99
C SER A 119 -11.72 -10.98 2.22
N GLY A 120 -12.34 -9.80 2.04
CA GLY A 120 -13.05 -9.06 3.10
C GLY A 120 -12.20 -8.59 4.29
N ARG A 121 -10.86 -8.64 4.19
CA ARG A 121 -9.93 -8.49 5.33
C ARG A 121 -9.14 -7.19 5.38
N VAL A 122 -9.32 -6.29 4.42
CA VAL A 122 -8.57 -5.02 4.40
C VAL A 122 -9.49 -3.88 3.96
N ASN A 123 -10.08 -3.18 4.94
CA ASN A 123 -10.50 -1.81 4.72
C ASN A 123 -9.22 -0.98 4.69
N VAL A 124 -8.66 -0.75 3.51
CA VAL A 124 -7.58 0.23 3.33
C VAL A 124 -8.23 1.59 3.50
N GLN A 125 -8.46 1.98 4.75
CA GLN A 125 -8.72 3.36 5.08
C GLN A 125 -7.41 4.09 4.77
N ALA A 126 -7.29 4.56 3.53
CA ALA A 126 -6.32 5.56 3.16
C ALA A 126 -6.57 6.72 4.13
N GLY A 127 -5.75 6.78 5.18
CA GLY A 127 -5.73 7.87 6.13
C GLY A 127 -5.27 9.10 5.37
N GLY A 128 -6.21 9.72 4.66
CA GLY A 128 -6.05 11.06 4.18
C GLY A 128 -5.87 11.94 5.40
N PHE A 129 -4.64 12.39 5.63
CA PHE A 129 -4.44 13.74 6.15
C PHE A 129 -4.94 14.72 5.07
N GLY A 130 -6.26 14.72 4.84
CA GLY A 130 -6.93 15.85 4.24
C GLY A 130 -7.03 16.94 5.31
N PRO A 131 -6.86 18.22 4.95
CA PRO A 131 -7.13 19.31 5.87
C PRO A 131 -8.56 19.11 6.42
N GLY A 132 -8.70 19.21 7.73
CA GLY A 132 -9.92 18.86 8.43
C GLY A 132 -11.14 19.43 7.74
N ASN A 133 -12.15 18.59 7.51
CA ASN A 133 -13.50 19.05 7.37
C ASN A 133 -13.95 19.55 8.76
N THR A 134 -13.38 20.67 9.19
CA THR A 134 -13.99 21.53 10.19
C THR A 134 -15.32 21.95 9.56
N PRO A 135 -16.47 21.60 10.14
CA PRO A 135 -17.71 22.27 9.80
C PRO A 135 -17.41 23.75 9.92
N ASP A 136 -17.81 24.52 8.91
CA ASP A 136 -17.73 25.97 8.84
C ASP A 136 -18.18 26.58 10.18
N ARG A 137 -17.23 26.78 11.10
CA ARG A 137 -17.43 27.48 12.35
C ARG A 137 -17.26 28.93 11.99
N ASP A 138 -18.38 29.53 11.61
CA ASP A 138 -18.54 30.96 11.50
C ASP A 138 -17.89 31.63 12.74
N PRO A 139 -16.83 32.45 12.59
CA PRO A 139 -16.06 32.99 13.71
C PRO A 139 -16.87 33.92 14.62
N SER A 140 -18.13 34.25 14.26
CA SER A 140 -19.05 35.01 15.11
C SER A 140 -19.84 34.17 16.12
N VAL A 141 -19.77 32.83 16.08
CA VAL A 141 -20.53 31.99 17.02
C VAL A 141 -19.60 31.33 18.03
N ILE A 142 -19.62 31.85 19.25
CA ILE A 142 -18.95 31.26 20.41
C ILE A 142 -19.99 30.37 21.12
N GLU A 143 -19.82 29.04 21.04
CA GLU A 143 -20.60 28.10 21.87
C GLU A 143 -20.12 28.18 23.32
N GLY A 144 -20.97 28.68 24.21
CA GLY A 144 -20.73 28.68 25.64
C GLY A 144 -21.17 27.36 26.26
N GLU A 145 -20.30 26.73 27.05
CA GLU A 145 -20.69 25.66 27.95
C GLU A 145 -21.38 26.29 29.17
N PHE A 146 -22.61 25.85 29.47
CA PHE A 146 -23.35 26.29 30.65
C PHE A 146 -23.60 25.09 31.56
N GLU A 147 -23.47 25.32 32.87
CA GLU A 147 -23.88 24.38 33.90
C GLU A 147 -25.09 24.99 34.60
N GLU A 148 -26.23 24.31 34.51
CA GLU A 148 -27.46 24.77 35.12
C GLU A 148 -27.37 24.54 36.63
N VAL A 149 -27.17 25.63 37.39
CA VAL A 149 -27.15 25.59 38.85
C VAL A 149 -28.58 25.32 39.31
N GLY A 150 -28.86 24.07 39.66
CA GLY A 150 -30.15 23.66 40.17
C GLY A 150 -30.44 24.32 41.51
N ASP A 151 -31.37 25.28 41.53
CA ASP A 151 -31.98 25.77 42.75
C ASP A 151 -33.15 24.84 43.09
N GLY A 152 -32.99 24.08 44.16
CA GLY A 152 -34.03 23.19 44.63
C GLY A 152 -35.16 24.01 45.24
N THR A 153 -36.33 24.05 44.62
CA THR A 153 -37.64 23.77 45.23
C THR A 153 -38.80 24.10 44.28
N ASP A 154 -39.77 23.19 44.29
CA ASP A 154 -41.20 23.37 43.99
C ASP A 154 -41.65 23.71 42.55
N SER A 155 -42.16 22.68 41.85
CA SER A 155 -43.16 22.86 40.78
C SER A 155 -44.50 23.29 41.38
N PRO A 156 -45.25 24.19 40.74
CA PRO A 156 -46.59 23.79 40.25
C PRO A 156 -46.98 24.51 38.92
N PRO A 157 -48.23 24.38 38.46
CA PRO A 157 -48.71 23.48 37.41
C PRO A 157 -48.76 24.14 36.01
N SER A 158 -48.80 23.32 34.96
CA SER A 158 -48.96 23.74 33.56
C SER A 158 -50.23 24.58 33.34
N GLU A 159 -50.08 25.89 33.25
CA GLU A 159 -51.14 26.81 32.86
C GLU A 159 -51.21 26.89 31.32
N LYS A 160 -52.44 26.80 30.81
CA LYS A 160 -52.78 26.59 29.41
C LYS A 160 -52.16 27.66 28.50
N ASN A 161 -51.61 27.18 27.39
CA ASN A 161 -51.15 27.98 26.26
C ASN A 161 -52.33 28.68 25.57
N GLU A 162 -52.64 29.90 25.99
CA GLU A 162 -53.43 30.85 25.22
C GLU A 162 -52.50 31.95 24.71
N SER A 163 -52.01 31.77 23.48
CA SER A 163 -51.13 32.73 22.83
C SER A 163 -51.90 34.00 22.42
N PRO A 164 -51.39 35.23 22.66
CA PRO A 164 -52.13 36.48 22.41
C PRO A 164 -52.25 36.90 20.92
N TRP A 165 -51.75 36.07 20.01
CA TRP A 165 -51.49 36.44 18.62
C TRP A 165 -52.39 35.74 17.59
N GLN A 166 -53.38 34.96 18.04
CA GLN A 166 -54.43 34.47 17.16
C GLN A 166 -55.56 35.52 17.10
N ARG A 167 -55.40 36.52 16.24
CA ARG A 167 -56.53 37.29 15.72
C ARG A 167 -56.81 36.83 14.29
N ASP A 168 -58.04 36.42 14.10
CA ASP A 168 -58.62 35.96 12.85
C ASP A 168 -58.59 37.06 11.77
N ASP A 169 -58.04 36.70 10.60
CA ASP A 169 -58.26 37.41 9.35
C ASP A 169 -59.24 36.60 8.48
N ARG A 170 -60.55 36.70 8.73
CA ARG A 170 -61.64 36.63 7.72
C ARG A 170 -63.05 36.77 8.30
#